data_AF-A0A1M4ZFL8-F1
#
_entry.id   AF-A0A1M4ZFL8-F1
#
_cell.length_a   1.000
_cell.length_b   1.000
_cell.length_c   1.000
_cell.angle_alpha   90.00
_cell.angle_beta   90.00
_cell.angle_gamma   90.00
#
_symmetry.space_group_name_H-M   'P 1'
#
loop_
_entity.id
_entity.type
_entity.pdbx_description
1 polymer ?
#
loop_
_entity_poly.entity_id
_entity_poly.type
_entity_poly.pdbx_seq_one_letter_code
_entity_poly.pdbx_strand_id
1 'polypeptide(L)'
;MLRILFCCLLLNLFSTQSFSQKLFLKKMPPKETAAISFSEPVNSLIFFGSDDGSSKYQKHKKHRKEVHAYFGAVYSSLPIFNIDEQKVVAYHNQSGPFFFYRPNTKKAYGMLISNGKDQPILVTQPDQYMKTIKTYLNISSADDLVPKTLDRKNSIGLQEEIKQILASKFLPDGNYAAQLIKNANTIHYLSQSKKYIQCNCPERITEMFKDSLMKEKMPNHSTYRYNDKNQVLEMNHFYEGKLSYSLKYSIDNSGLIRKLVSSDGSTSSITQFVYEKDRYHTVQIENGQPYSFETFYFNDQKQCVRRFSRGADPTSSSNTDYIFDKHGRLIRESSTSSETIYQYKNETDDLYSRSDFYSLNPKTLNSQNELIWESPERQIYLGRDKDQQQLFKQVTITGKDGSLKSYFYDKNDQLTSVTIISCKP
;
A
#
# COMPACT_ATOMS: atom_id res chain seq x y z
N MET A 1 62.18 -30.62 -13.93
CA MET A 1 60.69 -30.61 -13.91
C MET A 1 60.09 -30.68 -12.50
N LEU A 2 60.62 -31.49 -11.58
CA LEU A 2 60.06 -31.64 -10.21
C LEU A 2 60.04 -30.33 -9.37
N ARG A 3 61.03 -29.43 -9.55
CA ARG A 3 61.09 -28.13 -8.84
C ARG A 3 60.03 -27.10 -9.27
N ILE A 4 59.60 -27.15 -10.54
CA ILE A 4 58.57 -26.23 -11.06
C ILE A 4 57.19 -26.68 -10.62
N LEU A 5 56.95 -28.00 -10.58
CA LEU A 5 55.71 -28.57 -10.06
C LEU A 5 55.51 -28.26 -8.57
N PHE A 6 56.59 -28.28 -7.78
CA PHE A 6 56.54 -27.96 -6.35
C PHE A 6 56.29 -26.46 -6.09
N CYS A 7 56.84 -25.56 -6.92
CA CYS A 7 56.52 -24.12 -6.83
C CYS A 7 55.07 -23.82 -7.22
N CYS A 8 54.52 -24.50 -8.23
CA CYS A 8 53.12 -24.34 -8.62
C CYS A 8 52.14 -24.94 -7.59
N LEU A 9 52.52 -26.02 -6.89
CA LEU A 9 51.74 -26.58 -5.79
C LEU A 9 51.76 -25.71 -4.53
N LEU A 10 52.91 -25.08 -4.21
CA LEU A 10 53.00 -24.11 -3.12
C LEU A 10 52.20 -22.83 -3.44
N LEU A 11 52.25 -22.30 -4.67
CA LEU A 11 51.44 -21.14 -5.07
C LEU A 11 49.93 -21.39 -5.01
N ASN A 12 49.47 -22.64 -5.24
CA ASN A 12 48.06 -23.02 -5.07
C ASN A 12 47.65 -23.22 -3.59
N LEU A 13 48.58 -23.57 -2.71
CA LEU A 13 48.33 -23.64 -1.27
C LEU A 13 48.24 -22.24 -0.61
N PHE A 14 48.89 -21.23 -1.20
CA PHE A 14 48.81 -19.84 -0.72
C PHE A 14 47.70 -18.99 -1.37
N SER A 15 46.99 -19.49 -2.40
CA SER A 15 45.97 -18.70 -3.14
C SER A 15 44.52 -18.97 -2.76
N THR A 16 44.22 -19.90 -1.83
CA THR A 16 42.82 -20.18 -1.43
C THR A 16 42.55 -20.30 0.06
N GLN A 17 43.54 -20.16 0.93
CA GLN A 17 43.27 -19.81 2.33
C GLN A 17 43.12 -18.30 2.48
N SER A 18 42.08 -17.74 1.84
CA SER A 18 41.48 -16.53 2.38
C SER A 18 40.96 -16.93 3.76
N PHE A 19 41.71 -16.58 4.83
CA PHE A 19 41.28 -16.66 6.21
C PHE A 19 39.87 -16.08 6.30
N SER A 20 38.86 -16.93 6.17
CA SER A 20 37.48 -16.62 6.41
C SER A 20 37.37 -16.56 7.92
N GLN A 21 37.84 -15.46 8.51
CA GLN A 21 37.41 -15.07 9.85
C GLN A 21 35.89 -15.25 9.85
N LYS A 22 35.38 -16.14 10.71
CA LYS A 22 33.97 -16.16 11.03
C LYS A 22 33.67 -14.78 11.59
N LEU A 23 33.20 -13.91 10.69
CA LEU A 23 32.99 -12.48 10.92
C LEU A 23 32.00 -12.24 12.06
N PHE A 24 31.18 -13.25 12.35
CA PHE A 24 30.29 -13.32 13.49
C PHE A 24 30.71 -14.46 14.42
N LEU A 25 31.01 -14.10 15.66
CA LEU A 25 31.29 -15.02 16.74
C LEU A 25 29.98 -15.42 17.45
N LYS A 26 29.92 -16.62 18.01
CA LYS A 26 28.78 -17.08 18.84
C LYS A 26 28.90 -16.68 20.32
N LYS A 27 30.06 -16.17 20.73
CA LYS A 27 30.33 -15.65 22.08
C LYS A 27 31.03 -14.31 21.95
N MET A 28 30.70 -13.39 22.85
CA MET A 28 31.34 -12.07 22.90
C MET A 28 32.81 -12.22 23.29
N PRO A 29 33.74 -11.50 22.64
CA PRO A 29 35.14 -11.50 23.05
C PRO A 29 35.28 -11.03 24.51
N PRO A 30 36.13 -11.66 25.33
CA PRO A 30 36.38 -11.23 26.69
C PRO A 30 36.93 -9.79 26.72
N LYS A 31 36.46 -8.98 27.69
CA LYS A 31 36.90 -7.59 27.92
C LYS A 31 36.50 -6.56 26.85
N GLU A 32 35.71 -6.96 25.85
CA GLU A 32 35.14 -6.02 24.88
C GLU A 32 33.73 -5.56 25.33
N THR A 33 33.31 -4.37 24.91
CA THR A 33 31.93 -3.88 25.04
C THR A 33 31.31 -3.67 23.67
N ALA A 34 30.04 -4.04 23.52
CA ALA A 34 29.32 -3.87 22.26
C ALA A 34 28.92 -2.40 22.13
N ALA A 35 29.27 -1.77 21.01
CA ALA A 35 28.81 -0.40 20.74
C ALA A 35 27.30 -0.36 20.50
N ILE A 36 26.74 -1.44 19.96
CA ILE A 36 25.31 -1.65 19.78
C ILE A 36 24.98 -3.10 20.16
N SER A 37 23.91 -3.28 20.93
CA SER A 37 23.39 -4.57 21.31
C SER A 37 21.89 -4.62 21.07
N PHE A 38 21.44 -5.60 20.28
CA PHE A 38 20.02 -5.90 20.12
C PHE A 38 19.66 -7.05 21.05
N SER A 39 18.82 -6.79 22.05
CA SER A 39 18.29 -7.80 22.97
C SER A 39 17.14 -8.63 22.37
N GLU A 40 16.54 -8.15 21.29
CA GLU A 40 15.42 -8.77 20.61
C GLU A 40 15.74 -9.09 19.14
N PRO A 41 15.10 -10.12 18.56
CA PRO A 41 15.27 -10.50 17.16
C PRO A 41 14.61 -9.47 16.24
N VAL A 42 15.38 -8.44 15.83
CA VAL A 42 14.90 -7.34 14.98
C VAL A 42 15.71 -7.17 13.70
N ASN A 43 15.04 -6.68 12.66
CA ASN A 43 15.72 -6.24 11.45
C ASN A 43 16.57 -5.01 11.78
N SER A 44 17.77 -4.90 11.22
CA SER A 44 18.64 -3.72 11.42
C SER A 44 19.74 -3.62 10.37
N LEU A 45 20.21 -2.39 10.16
CA LEU A 45 21.35 -2.06 9.31
C LEU A 45 22.41 -1.32 10.13
N ILE A 46 23.67 -1.72 10.00
CA ILE A 46 24.77 -1.00 10.64
C ILE A 46 25.87 -0.74 9.65
N PHE A 47 26.19 0.53 9.45
CA PHE A 47 27.36 0.95 8.72
C PHE A 47 28.54 1.17 9.65
N PHE A 48 29.71 0.80 9.16
CA PHE A 48 30.96 0.99 9.86
C PHE A 48 32.06 1.40 8.89
N GLY A 49 33.06 2.10 9.41
CA GLY A 49 34.30 2.44 8.70
C GLY A 49 34.73 3.88 8.86
N SER A 50 36.04 4.09 8.87
CA SER A 50 36.68 5.41 9.02
C SER A 50 37.02 6.01 7.67
N ASP A 51 36.99 7.35 7.58
CA ASP A 51 37.37 8.06 6.37
C ASP A 51 38.88 7.92 6.13
N ASP A 52 39.22 7.16 5.10
CA ASP A 52 40.60 6.94 4.64
C ASP A 52 40.95 7.79 3.41
N GLY A 53 40.07 8.72 3.01
CA GLY A 53 40.23 9.56 1.83
C GLY A 53 40.09 8.82 0.49
N SER A 54 39.85 7.50 0.49
CA SER A 54 39.81 6.72 -0.74
C SER A 54 38.51 6.95 -1.52
N SER A 55 38.58 6.84 -2.85
CA SER A 55 37.40 6.87 -3.73
C SER A 55 36.38 5.78 -3.37
N LYS A 56 36.87 4.66 -2.86
CA LYS A 56 36.09 3.53 -2.35
C LYS A 56 35.31 3.90 -1.09
N TYR A 57 35.92 4.61 -0.14
CA TYR A 57 35.22 5.12 1.04
C TYR A 57 34.21 6.23 0.70
N GLN A 58 34.55 7.12 -0.24
CA GLN A 58 33.58 8.13 -0.71
C GLN A 58 32.35 7.47 -1.35
N LYS A 59 32.55 6.37 -2.09
CA LYS A 59 31.46 5.55 -2.65
C LYS A 59 30.63 4.89 -1.54
N HIS A 60 31.26 4.37 -0.50
CA HIS A 60 30.58 3.86 0.69
C HIS A 60 29.74 4.96 1.37
N LYS A 61 30.29 6.15 1.60
CA LYS A 61 29.60 7.30 2.21
C LYS A 61 28.39 7.73 1.37
N LYS A 62 28.52 7.75 0.04
CA LYS A 62 27.44 8.05 -0.89
C LYS A 62 26.31 7.01 -0.79
N HIS A 63 26.62 5.72 -0.95
CA HIS A 63 25.61 4.66 -0.90
C HIS A 63 25.01 4.50 0.50
N ARG A 64 25.78 4.77 1.56
CA ARG A 64 25.27 4.86 2.92
C ARG A 64 24.22 5.96 3.05
N LYS A 65 24.50 7.16 2.52
CA LYS A 65 23.52 8.26 2.49
C LYS A 65 22.30 7.89 1.66
N GLU A 66 22.47 7.22 0.52
CA GLU A 66 21.37 6.73 -0.31
C GLU A 66 20.53 5.67 0.41
N VAL A 67 21.16 4.72 1.10
CA VAL A 67 20.47 3.73 1.94
C VAL A 67 19.79 4.40 3.13
N HIS A 68 20.42 5.37 3.79
CA HIS A 68 19.81 6.09 4.89
C HIS A 68 18.67 7.00 4.42
N ALA A 69 18.79 7.65 3.26
CA ALA A 69 17.73 8.44 2.65
C ALA A 69 16.57 7.55 2.18
N TYR A 70 16.86 6.39 1.60
CA TYR A 70 15.85 5.44 1.15
C TYR A 70 15.23 4.72 2.34
N PHE A 71 16.01 3.91 3.08
CA PHE A 71 15.49 3.10 4.17
C PHE A 71 15.23 3.88 5.47
N GLY A 72 16.01 4.91 5.77
CA GLY A 72 15.77 5.74 6.95
C GLY A 72 14.55 6.67 6.80
N ALA A 73 14.16 7.04 5.57
CA ALA A 73 12.92 7.78 5.33
C ALA A 73 11.71 6.86 5.04
N VAL A 74 11.92 5.73 4.36
CA VAL A 74 10.83 4.81 3.93
C VAL A 74 10.55 3.72 4.99
N TYR A 75 11.56 3.29 5.75
CA TYR A 75 11.51 2.20 6.74
C TYR A 75 12.08 2.65 8.09
N SER A 76 11.58 3.73 8.66
CA SER A 76 12.12 4.31 9.89
C SER A 76 11.99 3.43 11.16
N SER A 77 11.34 2.26 11.07
CA SER A 77 11.39 1.19 12.07
C SER A 77 12.55 0.20 11.88
N LEU A 78 13.30 0.28 10.77
CA LEU A 78 14.55 -0.44 10.54
C LEU A 78 15.67 0.41 11.15
N PRO A 79 16.23 0.04 12.31
CA PRO A 79 17.28 0.83 12.94
C PRO A 79 18.51 0.82 12.03
N ILE A 80 18.95 2.02 11.63
CA ILE A 80 20.16 2.24 10.83
C ILE A 80 21.17 2.96 11.70
N PHE A 81 22.28 2.29 12.01
CA PHE A 81 23.32 2.85 12.85
C PHE A 81 24.60 3.11 12.07
N ASN A 82 25.33 4.15 12.51
CA ASN A 82 26.69 4.41 12.09
C ASN A 82 27.56 4.30 13.34
N ILE A 83 28.47 3.33 13.34
CA ILE A 83 29.33 3.06 14.50
C ILE A 83 30.80 3.35 14.22
N ASP A 84 31.13 3.94 13.07
CA ASP A 84 32.45 4.42 12.66
C ASP A 84 33.63 3.50 13.02
N GLU A 85 34.34 3.72 14.13
CA GLU A 85 35.53 2.97 14.60
C GLU A 85 35.24 1.85 15.62
N GLN A 86 34.00 1.68 16.04
CA GLN A 86 33.63 0.76 17.11
C GLN A 86 33.80 -0.73 16.75
N LYS A 87 34.32 -1.54 17.67
CA LYS A 87 34.83 -2.88 17.33
C LYS A 87 33.80 -4.01 17.39
N VAL A 88 32.72 -3.84 18.15
CA VAL A 88 31.75 -4.91 18.42
C VAL A 88 30.31 -4.47 18.20
N VAL A 89 29.53 -5.33 17.53
CA VAL A 89 28.05 -5.29 17.53
C VAL A 89 27.51 -6.64 17.98
N ALA A 90 26.54 -6.63 18.89
CA ALA A 90 25.86 -7.82 19.37
C ALA A 90 24.43 -7.94 18.83
N TYR A 91 24.06 -9.14 18.38
CA TYR A 91 22.72 -9.49 17.91
C TYR A 91 22.21 -10.70 18.69
N HIS A 92 20.96 -10.64 19.18
CA HIS A 92 20.24 -11.79 19.73
C HIS A 92 19.11 -12.17 18.77
N ASN A 93 19.45 -13.00 17.78
CA ASN A 93 18.50 -13.45 16.76
C ASN A 93 17.83 -14.77 17.18
N GLN A 94 16.77 -15.18 16.47
CA GLN A 94 16.06 -16.44 16.75
C GLN A 94 16.99 -17.67 16.67
N SER A 95 17.99 -17.65 15.77
CA SER A 95 19.03 -18.68 15.63
C SER A 95 20.19 -18.58 16.64
N GLY A 96 20.05 -17.71 17.65
CA GLY A 96 20.98 -17.53 18.76
C GLY A 96 21.80 -16.24 18.68
N PRO A 97 22.74 -16.05 19.63
CA PRO A 97 23.54 -14.83 19.70
C PRO A 97 24.63 -14.81 18.62
N PHE A 98 24.89 -13.62 18.07
CA PHE A 98 25.95 -13.35 17.12
C PHE A 98 26.65 -12.03 17.44
N PHE A 99 27.97 -12.03 17.36
CA PHE A 99 28.81 -10.87 17.65
C PHE A 99 29.68 -10.56 16.45
N PHE A 100 29.43 -9.43 15.79
CA PHE A 100 30.38 -8.89 14.81
C PHE A 100 31.56 -8.32 15.59
N TYR A 101 32.76 -8.83 15.37
CA TYR A 101 33.97 -8.36 16.05
C TYR A 101 35.06 -8.02 15.03
N ARG A 102 35.54 -6.78 15.06
CA ARG A 102 36.53 -6.25 14.11
C ARG A 102 37.72 -5.54 14.76
N PRO A 103 38.55 -6.25 15.53
CA PRO A 103 39.71 -5.62 16.15
C PRO A 103 40.79 -5.25 15.12
N ASN A 104 40.88 -5.97 13.98
CA ASN A 104 41.93 -5.86 12.96
C ASN A 104 41.43 -6.26 11.54
N THR A 105 40.22 -5.87 11.14
CA THR A 105 39.70 -6.28 9.82
C THR A 105 40.44 -5.55 8.70
N LYS A 106 40.97 -6.29 7.70
CA LYS A 106 41.49 -5.70 6.44
C LYS A 106 40.47 -4.86 5.68
N LYS A 107 39.18 -4.97 6.02
CA LYS A 107 38.09 -4.24 5.38
C LYS A 107 37.78 -2.98 6.20
N ALA A 108 38.15 -1.83 5.64
CA ALA A 108 38.05 -0.53 6.30
C ALA A 108 36.59 -0.08 6.53
N TYR A 109 35.64 -0.57 5.73
CA TYR A 109 34.24 -0.16 5.82
C TYR A 109 33.27 -1.27 5.36
N GLY A 110 32.00 -1.16 5.74
CA GLY A 110 30.98 -2.15 5.39
C GLY A 110 29.60 -1.84 5.96
N MET A 111 28.65 -2.72 5.65
CA MET A 111 27.29 -2.72 6.19
C MET A 111 26.94 -4.10 6.73
N LEU A 112 26.46 -4.17 7.97
CA LEU A 112 25.85 -5.36 8.56
C LEU A 112 24.35 -5.31 8.33
N ILE A 113 23.73 -6.45 7.99
CA ILE A 113 22.28 -6.59 7.86
C ILE A 113 21.82 -7.76 8.73
N SER A 114 20.84 -7.52 9.59
CA SER A 114 20.12 -8.56 10.33
C SER A 114 18.67 -8.61 9.90
N ASN A 115 18.11 -9.82 9.78
CA ASN A 115 16.67 -10.06 9.60
C ASN A 115 16.00 -10.54 10.92
N GLY A 116 16.71 -10.45 12.05
CA GLY A 116 16.26 -10.93 13.36
C GLY A 116 16.17 -12.46 13.51
N LYS A 117 16.23 -13.23 12.43
CA LYS A 117 16.04 -14.69 12.43
C LYS A 117 17.36 -15.43 12.27
N ASP A 118 18.08 -15.17 11.19
CA ASP A 118 19.26 -15.90 10.77
C ASP A 118 20.55 -15.21 11.22
N GLN A 119 21.72 -15.81 10.98
CA GLN A 119 23.00 -15.15 11.21
C GLN A 119 23.07 -13.84 10.40
N PRO A 120 23.41 -12.69 11.00
CA PRO A 120 23.55 -11.44 10.26
C PRO A 120 24.62 -11.54 9.16
N ILE A 121 24.47 -10.74 8.10
CA ILE A 121 25.37 -10.76 6.95
C ILE A 121 26.22 -9.49 6.89
N LEU A 122 27.46 -9.62 6.41
CA LEU A 122 28.34 -8.50 6.12
C LEU A 122 28.37 -8.23 4.61
N VAL A 123 28.08 -6.99 4.22
CA VAL A 123 28.19 -6.49 2.85
C VAL A 123 29.33 -5.47 2.77
N THR A 124 30.28 -5.69 1.86
CA THR A 124 31.51 -4.87 1.76
C THR A 124 31.68 -4.15 0.42
N GLN A 125 30.78 -4.41 -0.54
CA GLN A 125 30.72 -3.71 -1.81
C GLN A 125 29.56 -2.71 -1.77
N PRO A 126 29.81 -1.39 -1.77
CA PRO A 126 28.77 -0.37 -1.67
C PRO A 126 27.68 -0.48 -2.75
N ASP A 127 28.05 -0.84 -3.98
CA ASP A 127 27.11 -1.01 -5.10
C ASP A 127 26.06 -2.10 -4.85
N GLN A 128 26.35 -3.04 -3.96
CA GLN A 128 25.45 -4.14 -3.64
C GLN A 128 24.54 -3.83 -2.45
N TYR A 129 24.77 -2.75 -1.70
CA TYR A 129 24.05 -2.48 -0.45
C TYR A 129 22.53 -2.51 -0.66
N MET A 130 22.02 -1.70 -1.59
CA MET A 130 20.59 -1.60 -1.87
C MET A 130 19.99 -2.95 -2.30
N LYS A 131 20.65 -3.65 -3.23
CA LYS A 131 20.20 -4.96 -3.74
C LYS A 131 20.18 -5.99 -2.62
N THR A 132 21.23 -6.07 -1.82
CA THR A 132 21.35 -7.06 -0.74
C THR A 132 20.36 -6.79 0.38
N ILE A 133 20.10 -5.54 0.77
CA ILE A 133 19.03 -5.21 1.73
C ILE A 133 17.70 -5.69 1.19
N LYS A 134 17.40 -5.37 -0.08
CA LYS A 134 16.15 -5.74 -0.73
C LYS A 134 15.94 -7.25 -0.76
N THR A 135 16.93 -8.01 -1.22
CA THR A 135 16.84 -9.47 -1.29
C THR A 135 16.83 -10.13 0.09
N TYR A 136 17.71 -9.72 1.00
CA TYR A 136 17.92 -10.41 2.29
C TYR A 136 16.80 -10.16 3.29
N LEU A 137 16.22 -8.96 3.28
CA LEU A 137 15.04 -8.64 4.09
C LEU A 137 13.73 -8.99 3.37
N ASN A 138 13.80 -9.63 2.20
CA ASN A 138 12.66 -9.97 1.34
C ASN A 138 11.76 -8.75 1.01
N ILE A 139 12.39 -7.60 0.79
CA ILE A 139 11.79 -6.36 0.32
C ILE A 139 11.80 -6.41 -1.21
N SER A 140 10.69 -6.82 -1.82
CA SER A 140 10.59 -7.03 -3.27
C SER A 140 10.70 -5.71 -4.04
N SER A 141 11.31 -5.77 -5.24
CA SER A 141 11.66 -4.60 -6.05
C SER A 141 10.50 -3.96 -6.82
N ALA A 142 9.26 -4.03 -6.31
CA ALA A 142 8.11 -3.34 -6.90
C ALA A 142 7.00 -2.94 -5.90
N ASP A 143 7.12 -3.20 -4.60
CA ASP A 143 5.92 -3.28 -3.74
C ASP A 143 5.82 -2.36 -2.50
N ASP A 144 6.83 -1.54 -2.16
CA ASP A 144 6.81 -0.80 -0.89
C ASP A 144 6.93 0.73 -1.07
N LEU A 145 6.12 1.32 -1.97
CA LEU A 145 6.02 2.78 -2.14
C LEU A 145 5.26 3.48 -1.01
N VAL A 146 5.20 2.89 0.17
CA VAL A 146 4.54 3.49 1.31
C VAL A 146 5.01 2.93 2.63
N PRO A 147 5.11 3.79 3.65
CA PRO A 147 5.56 3.37 4.96
C PRO A 147 4.54 2.36 5.50
N LYS A 148 4.87 1.11 5.82
CA LYS A 148 3.91 0.25 6.51
C LYS A 148 3.93 0.38 8.04
N THR A 149 4.90 1.05 8.64
CA THR A 149 4.95 1.19 10.11
C THR A 149 5.76 2.39 10.59
N LEU A 150 5.08 3.52 10.79
CA LEU A 150 5.35 4.41 11.91
C LEU A 150 4.06 5.11 12.32
N ASP A 151 3.42 4.56 13.35
CA ASP A 151 2.55 5.30 14.27
C ASP A 151 2.59 4.66 15.67
N ARG A 152 3.78 4.23 16.11
CA ARG A 152 3.94 3.68 17.47
C ARG A 152 5.15 4.15 18.27
N LYS A 153 5.98 5.08 17.77
CA LYS A 153 7.06 5.67 18.58
C LYS A 153 7.14 7.19 18.44
N ASN A 154 6.02 7.80 18.81
CA ASN A 154 5.85 9.07 19.52
C ASN A 154 4.34 9.20 19.62
N SER A 155 3.73 8.77 20.73
CA SER A 155 2.27 8.82 20.87
C SER A 155 1.83 10.26 21.08
N ILE A 156 1.84 11.02 19.99
CA ILE A 156 0.97 12.17 19.85
C ILE A 156 -0.45 11.62 19.97
N GLY A 157 -1.26 12.22 20.84
CA GLY A 157 -2.66 11.81 20.97
C GLY A 157 -3.38 12.01 19.63
N LEU A 158 -4.39 11.19 19.32
CA LEU A 158 -5.20 11.31 18.09
C LEU A 158 -5.62 12.75 17.80
N GLN A 159 -6.06 13.47 18.84
CA GLN A 159 -6.49 14.86 18.72
C GLN A 159 -5.37 15.78 18.27
N GLU A 160 -4.14 15.56 18.73
CA GLU A 160 -2.99 16.40 18.35
C GLU A 160 -2.51 16.06 16.93
N GLU A 161 -2.57 14.80 16.50
CA GLU A 161 -2.33 14.42 15.10
C GLU A 161 -3.34 15.08 14.16
N ILE A 162 -4.63 15.00 14.50
CA ILE A 162 -5.69 15.67 13.76
C ILE A 162 -5.44 17.17 13.71
N LYS A 163 -5.03 17.78 14.83
CA LYS A 163 -4.73 19.22 14.90
C LYS A 163 -3.61 19.61 13.96
N GLN A 164 -2.56 18.77 13.86
CA GLN A 164 -1.47 18.96 12.91
C GLN A 164 -1.93 18.82 11.46
N ILE A 165 -2.75 17.81 11.15
CA ILE A 165 -3.36 17.63 9.83
C ILE A 165 -4.15 18.89 9.45
N LEU A 166 -5.06 19.34 10.32
CA LEU A 166 -5.90 20.51 10.06
C LEU A 166 -5.10 21.84 9.98
N ALA A 167 -3.88 21.88 10.51
CA ALA A 167 -3.00 23.04 10.44
C ALA A 167 -2.23 23.15 9.10
N SER A 168 -2.32 22.15 8.23
CA SER A 168 -1.66 22.15 6.92
C SER A 168 -2.11 23.34 6.06
N LYS A 169 -1.15 24.04 5.48
CA LYS A 169 -1.38 25.25 4.65
C LYS A 169 -1.13 25.01 3.16
N PHE A 170 -0.95 23.75 2.76
CA PHE A 170 -0.67 23.43 1.36
C PHE A 170 -1.89 23.76 0.48
N LEU A 171 -1.64 24.48 -0.61
CA LEU A 171 -2.64 24.86 -1.58
C LEU A 171 -2.38 24.10 -2.88
N PRO A 172 -3.23 23.11 -3.24
CA PRO A 172 -3.07 22.37 -4.48
C PRO A 172 -3.33 23.27 -5.69
N ASP A 173 -2.42 23.24 -6.66
CA ASP A 173 -2.62 23.89 -7.96
C ASP A 173 -3.45 22.99 -8.91
N GLY A 174 -3.76 23.51 -10.09
CA GLY A 174 -4.54 22.77 -11.09
C GLY A 174 -3.85 21.50 -11.61
N ASN A 175 -2.51 21.48 -11.67
CA ASN A 175 -1.77 20.30 -12.12
C ASN A 175 -1.80 19.19 -11.06
N TYR A 176 -1.63 19.55 -9.78
CA TYR A 176 -1.83 18.64 -8.66
C TYR A 176 -3.23 18.01 -8.73
N ALA A 177 -4.27 18.84 -8.89
CA ALA A 177 -5.66 18.37 -8.90
C ALA A 177 -5.90 17.40 -10.06
N ALA A 178 -5.46 17.76 -11.27
CA ALA A 178 -5.62 16.93 -12.45
C ALA A 178 -4.92 15.57 -12.31
N GLN A 179 -3.68 15.56 -11.79
CA GLN A 179 -2.94 14.31 -11.57
C GLN A 179 -3.59 13.44 -10.48
N LEU A 180 -4.03 14.06 -9.38
CA LEU A 180 -4.68 13.34 -8.29
C LEU A 180 -5.99 12.68 -8.77
N ILE A 181 -6.88 13.45 -9.41
CA ILE A 181 -8.18 12.95 -9.89
C ILE A 181 -7.97 11.79 -10.90
N LYS A 182 -6.92 11.88 -11.73
CA LYS A 182 -6.63 10.87 -12.74
C LYS A 182 -6.02 9.59 -12.16
N ASN A 183 -5.09 9.71 -11.21
CA ASN A 183 -4.19 8.60 -10.86
C ASN A 183 -4.41 8.04 -9.45
N ALA A 184 -5.10 8.75 -8.55
CA ALA A 184 -5.17 8.37 -7.14
C ALA A 184 -5.79 6.99 -6.94
N ASN A 185 -6.82 6.64 -7.72
CA ASN A 185 -7.54 5.37 -7.62
C ASN A 185 -7.98 5.06 -6.18
N THR A 186 -8.62 6.05 -5.54
CA THR A 186 -9.18 5.92 -4.20
C THR A 186 -10.70 5.91 -4.27
N ILE A 187 -11.37 5.58 -3.16
CA ILE A 187 -12.85 5.63 -3.07
C ILE A 187 -13.42 7.03 -3.42
N HIS A 188 -12.63 8.09 -3.24
CA HIS A 188 -13.03 9.47 -3.54
C HIS A 188 -12.68 9.89 -4.98
N TYR A 189 -11.66 9.26 -5.58
CA TYR A 189 -11.14 9.54 -6.91
C TYR A 189 -10.92 8.21 -7.65
N LEU A 190 -12.03 7.58 -8.06
CA LEU A 190 -12.02 6.29 -8.73
C LEU A 190 -11.43 6.44 -10.14
N SER A 191 -10.60 5.48 -10.55
CA SER A 191 -10.09 5.41 -11.92
C SER A 191 -11.24 5.21 -12.92
N GLN A 192 -11.23 5.97 -14.02
CA GLN A 192 -12.18 5.80 -15.11
C GLN A 192 -11.60 4.84 -16.16
N SER A 193 -12.16 3.64 -16.29
CA SER A 193 -11.83 2.74 -17.41
C SER A 193 -12.57 3.15 -18.68
N LYS A 194 -11.88 3.09 -19.82
CA LYS A 194 -12.42 3.31 -21.16
C LYS A 194 -13.48 2.27 -21.56
N LYS A 195 -13.55 1.14 -20.86
CA LYS A 195 -14.54 0.08 -21.13
C LYS A 195 -15.92 0.41 -20.55
N TYR A 196 -16.02 1.33 -19.59
CA TYR A 196 -17.32 1.76 -19.09
C TYR A 196 -17.93 2.80 -20.01
N ILE A 197 -19.20 2.57 -20.41
CA ILE A 197 -19.99 3.56 -21.15
C ILE A 197 -20.25 4.76 -20.22
N GLN A 198 -19.83 5.95 -20.67
CA GLN A 198 -20.05 7.18 -19.90
C GLN A 198 -21.52 7.59 -19.95
N CYS A 199 -22.13 7.67 -18.78
CA CYS A 199 -23.51 8.10 -18.60
C CYS A 199 -23.54 9.57 -18.18
N ASN A 200 -23.64 10.51 -19.12
CA ASN A 200 -23.55 11.95 -18.84
C ASN A 200 -24.94 12.57 -18.61
N CYS A 201 -25.57 12.26 -17.48
CA CYS A 201 -26.80 12.91 -17.04
C CYS A 201 -26.59 13.75 -15.77
N PRO A 202 -27.33 14.86 -15.62
CA PRO A 202 -27.38 15.62 -14.38
C PRO A 202 -27.92 14.84 -13.19
N GLU A 203 -28.82 13.88 -13.43
CA GLU A 203 -29.42 13.05 -12.38
C GLU A 203 -29.48 11.57 -12.79
N ARG A 204 -29.14 10.70 -11.84
CA ARG A 204 -29.33 9.24 -11.97
C ARG A 204 -30.22 8.74 -10.85
N ILE A 205 -31.12 7.81 -11.17
CA ILE A 205 -31.96 7.13 -10.19
C ILE A 205 -31.69 5.64 -10.25
N THR A 206 -31.35 5.08 -9.09
CA THR A 206 -31.15 3.65 -8.87
C THR A 206 -32.37 3.06 -8.18
N GLU A 207 -33.02 2.09 -8.83
CA GLU A 207 -34.17 1.36 -8.31
C GLU A 207 -33.88 -0.13 -8.31
N MET A 208 -34.44 -0.86 -7.34
CA MET A 208 -34.27 -2.30 -7.20
C MET A 208 -35.62 -3.01 -7.26
N PHE A 209 -35.64 -4.21 -7.83
CA PHE A 209 -36.82 -5.05 -8.01
C PHE A 209 -36.48 -6.49 -7.60
N LYS A 210 -37.47 -7.24 -7.12
CA LYS A 210 -37.29 -8.66 -6.76
C LYS A 210 -37.34 -9.60 -7.95
N ASP A 211 -38.05 -9.20 -9.00
CA ASP A 211 -38.32 -10.03 -10.17
C ASP A 211 -37.69 -9.48 -11.46
N SER A 212 -37.47 -10.37 -12.43
CA SER A 212 -36.87 -10.04 -13.73
C SER A 212 -37.73 -9.15 -14.62
N LEU A 213 -39.04 -9.11 -14.38
CA LEU A 213 -40.01 -8.28 -15.11
C LEU A 213 -40.21 -6.91 -14.47
N MET A 214 -39.52 -6.62 -13.35
CA MET A 214 -39.54 -5.35 -12.64
C MET A 214 -40.96 -4.95 -12.16
N LYS A 215 -41.78 -5.93 -11.75
CA LYS A 215 -43.15 -5.71 -11.26
C LYS A 215 -43.19 -5.46 -9.75
N GLU A 216 -42.29 -6.06 -8.98
CA GLU A 216 -42.22 -5.95 -7.53
C GLU A 216 -41.01 -5.10 -7.12
N LYS A 217 -41.26 -3.81 -6.90
CA LYS A 217 -40.23 -2.85 -6.47
C LYS A 217 -39.81 -3.11 -5.02
N MET A 218 -38.51 -3.08 -4.75
CA MET A 218 -37.96 -3.09 -3.40
C MET A 218 -38.15 -1.70 -2.74
N PRO A 219 -38.20 -1.63 -1.39
CA PRO A 219 -38.41 -0.36 -0.68
C PRO A 219 -37.26 0.64 -0.84
N ASN A 220 -36.09 0.17 -1.29
CA ASN A 220 -34.88 0.95 -1.42
C ASN A 220 -34.79 1.61 -2.80
N HIS A 221 -34.49 2.90 -2.83
CA HIS A 221 -34.01 3.56 -4.04
C HIS A 221 -32.99 4.65 -3.70
N SER A 222 -32.24 5.08 -4.70
CA SER A 222 -31.21 6.10 -4.54
C SER A 222 -31.28 7.10 -5.68
N THR A 223 -30.94 8.35 -5.40
CA THR A 223 -30.77 9.40 -6.41
C THR A 223 -29.38 9.98 -6.30
N TYR A 224 -28.80 10.32 -7.45
CA TYR A 224 -27.47 10.89 -7.56
C TYR A 224 -27.55 12.11 -8.46
N ARG A 225 -27.00 13.24 -8.00
CA ARG A 225 -26.87 14.45 -8.80
C ARG A 225 -25.42 14.68 -9.18
N TYR A 226 -25.20 15.13 -10.40
CA TYR A 226 -23.88 15.37 -10.97
C TYR A 226 -23.72 16.82 -11.41
N ASN A 227 -22.49 17.32 -11.40
CA ASN A 227 -22.14 18.57 -12.08
C ASN A 227 -21.90 18.33 -13.59
N ASP A 228 -21.63 19.42 -14.31
CA ASP A 228 -21.28 19.44 -15.75
C ASP A 228 -20.00 18.65 -16.09
N LYS A 229 -19.11 18.45 -15.11
CA LYS A 229 -17.92 17.60 -15.20
C LYS A 229 -18.19 16.13 -14.81
N ASN A 230 -19.45 15.73 -14.67
CA ASN A 230 -19.89 14.38 -14.28
C ASN A 230 -19.34 13.93 -12.91
N GLN A 231 -19.15 14.86 -11.98
CA GLN A 231 -18.77 14.59 -10.59
C GLN A 231 -20.02 14.60 -9.70
N VAL A 232 -20.13 13.63 -8.79
CA VAL A 232 -21.25 13.53 -7.85
C VAL A 232 -21.26 14.76 -6.93
N LEU A 233 -22.39 15.45 -6.88
CA LEU A 233 -22.66 16.56 -5.97
C LEU A 233 -23.49 16.11 -4.77
N GLU A 234 -24.42 15.18 -4.98
CA GLU A 234 -25.34 14.72 -3.95
C GLU A 234 -25.75 13.28 -4.21
N MET A 235 -25.84 12.51 -3.13
CA MET A 235 -26.40 11.16 -3.11
C MET A 235 -27.46 11.11 -2.02
N ASN A 236 -28.66 10.65 -2.36
CA ASN A 236 -29.76 10.47 -1.43
C ASN A 236 -30.26 9.03 -1.50
N HIS A 237 -30.31 8.35 -0.37
CA HIS A 237 -30.88 7.03 -0.21
C HIS A 237 -32.23 7.11 0.48
N PHE A 238 -33.17 6.31 0.01
CA PHE A 238 -34.53 6.28 0.52
C PHE A 238 -34.91 4.85 0.88
N TYR A 239 -35.61 4.69 2.00
CA TYR A 239 -36.24 3.45 2.44
C TYR A 239 -37.74 3.71 2.62
N GLU A 240 -38.59 2.93 1.94
CA GLU A 240 -40.06 3.10 1.96
C GLU A 240 -40.48 4.56 1.63
N GLY A 241 -39.78 5.18 0.68
CA GLY A 241 -40.04 6.55 0.23
C GLY A 241 -39.55 7.66 1.17
N LYS A 242 -38.96 7.32 2.32
CA LYS A 242 -38.39 8.29 3.27
C LYS A 242 -36.89 8.38 3.09
N LEU A 243 -36.33 9.59 3.14
CA LEU A 243 -34.88 9.82 3.10
C LEU A 243 -34.25 9.16 4.33
N SER A 244 -33.39 8.18 4.11
CA SER A 244 -32.66 7.46 5.17
C SER A 244 -31.22 7.94 5.31
N TYR A 245 -30.61 8.41 4.21
CA TYR A 245 -29.26 8.93 4.21
C TYR A 245 -29.07 9.93 3.06
N SER A 246 -28.33 10.99 3.32
CA SER A 246 -27.89 11.97 2.33
C SER A 246 -26.40 12.22 2.47
N LEU A 247 -25.70 12.37 1.34
CA LEU A 247 -24.29 12.76 1.26
C LEU A 247 -24.14 13.88 0.24
N LYS A 248 -23.64 15.03 0.70
CA LYS A 248 -23.41 16.21 -0.15
C LYS A 248 -21.94 16.51 -0.30
N TYR A 249 -21.50 16.74 -1.53
CA TYR A 249 -20.12 17.01 -1.90
C TYR A 249 -19.93 18.51 -2.11
N SER A 250 -18.95 19.09 -1.43
CA SER A 250 -18.41 20.42 -1.77
C SER A 250 -17.15 20.23 -2.57
N ILE A 251 -17.16 20.62 -3.84
CA ILE A 251 -16.06 20.45 -4.80
C ILE A 251 -15.60 21.84 -5.22
N ASP A 252 -14.29 22.06 -5.31
CA ASP A 252 -13.74 23.32 -5.78
C ASP A 252 -13.67 23.43 -7.31
N ASN A 253 -13.22 24.59 -7.81
CA ASN A 253 -13.11 24.85 -9.25
C ASN A 253 -12.12 23.92 -9.98
N SER A 254 -11.12 23.41 -9.26
CA SER A 254 -10.13 22.44 -9.76
C SER A 254 -10.65 21.00 -9.78
N GLY A 255 -11.85 20.75 -9.22
CA GLY A 255 -12.47 19.44 -9.15
C GLY A 255 -12.11 18.64 -7.89
N LEU A 256 -11.41 19.24 -6.92
CA LEU A 256 -11.06 18.58 -5.67
C LEU A 256 -12.19 18.67 -4.64
N ILE A 257 -12.47 17.56 -3.98
CA ILE A 257 -13.44 17.49 -2.88
C ILE A 257 -12.86 18.24 -1.69
N ARG A 258 -13.59 19.22 -1.16
CA ARG A 258 -13.20 19.97 0.04
C ARG A 258 -13.86 19.41 1.29
N LYS A 259 -15.11 18.98 1.16
CA LYS A 259 -15.90 18.53 2.29
C LYS A 259 -17.02 17.60 1.81
N LEU A 260 -17.34 16.61 2.63
CA LEU A 260 -18.58 15.84 2.54
C LEU A 260 -19.44 16.13 3.76
N VAL A 261 -20.76 16.22 3.56
CA VAL A 261 -21.74 16.29 4.65
C VAL A 261 -22.64 15.09 4.53
N SER A 262 -22.55 14.19 5.50
CA SER A 262 -23.46 13.06 5.65
C SER A 262 -24.55 13.39 6.65
N SER A 263 -25.78 12.97 6.38
CA SER A 263 -26.88 13.04 7.33
C SER A 263 -27.82 11.85 7.19
N ASP A 264 -28.28 11.33 8.32
CA ASP A 264 -29.28 10.25 8.41
C ASP A 264 -30.67 10.76 8.84
N GLY A 265 -30.90 12.07 8.74
CA GLY A 265 -32.13 12.74 9.16
C GLY A 265 -32.18 13.12 10.64
N SER A 266 -31.31 12.56 11.48
CA SER A 266 -31.23 12.86 12.92
C SER A 266 -29.89 13.46 13.34
N THR A 267 -28.81 12.98 12.71
CA THR A 267 -27.45 13.42 12.95
C THR A 267 -26.82 13.90 11.64
N SER A 268 -25.78 14.71 11.77
CA SER A 268 -24.97 15.13 10.64
C SER A 268 -23.49 15.04 11.00
N SER A 269 -22.71 14.45 10.11
CA SER A 269 -21.26 14.38 10.23
C SER A 269 -20.60 15.01 9.01
N ILE A 270 -19.36 15.44 9.20
CA ILE A 270 -18.58 16.16 8.21
C ILE A 270 -17.30 15.38 7.97
N THR A 271 -17.00 15.07 6.72
CA THR A 271 -15.65 14.65 6.31
C THR A 271 -14.92 15.84 5.71
N GLN A 272 -13.90 16.35 6.39
CA GLN A 272 -13.06 17.43 5.89
C GLN A 272 -11.86 16.87 5.11
N PHE A 273 -11.62 17.37 3.91
CA PHE A 273 -10.45 17.00 3.11
C PHE A 273 -9.32 18.01 3.34
N VAL A 274 -8.13 17.50 3.60
CA VAL A 274 -6.91 18.30 3.72
C VAL A 274 -5.86 17.74 2.77
N TYR A 275 -5.30 18.59 1.92
CA TYR A 275 -4.36 18.18 0.89
C TYR A 275 -2.94 18.57 1.29
N GLU A 276 -1.98 17.70 0.97
CA GLU A 276 -0.55 17.97 1.08
C GLU A 276 0.16 17.53 -0.21
N LYS A 277 1.47 17.78 -0.30
CA LYS A 277 2.25 17.50 -1.51
C LYS A 277 2.21 16.03 -1.91
N ASP A 278 2.33 15.10 -0.97
CA ASP A 278 2.48 13.66 -1.21
C ASP A 278 1.33 12.84 -0.63
N ARG A 279 0.29 13.49 -0.08
CA ARG A 279 -0.85 12.81 0.55
C ARG A 279 -2.08 13.71 0.59
N TYR A 280 -3.24 13.12 0.86
CA TYR A 280 -4.37 13.86 1.40
C TYR A 280 -4.95 13.13 2.60
N HIS A 281 -5.62 13.88 3.46
CA HIS A 281 -6.31 13.38 4.64
C HIS A 281 -7.81 13.57 4.51
N THR A 282 -8.56 12.67 5.12
CA THR A 282 -9.98 12.86 5.41
C THR A 282 -10.16 12.82 6.92
N VAL A 283 -10.62 13.93 7.51
CA VAL A 283 -10.90 14.03 8.96
C VAL A 283 -12.40 13.95 9.17
N GLN A 284 -12.85 13.00 9.96
CA GLN A 284 -14.26 12.89 10.34
C GLN A 284 -14.53 13.75 11.57
N ILE A 285 -15.57 14.58 11.45
CA ILE A 285 -16.01 15.54 12.46
C ILE A 285 -17.48 15.29 12.76
N GLU A 286 -17.78 15.08 14.02
CA GLU A 286 -19.14 14.89 14.52
C GLU A 286 -19.35 15.80 15.72
N ASN A 287 -20.51 16.48 15.81
CA ASN A 287 -20.81 17.45 16.86
C ASN A 287 -19.71 18.53 17.05
N GLY A 288 -19.07 18.92 15.94
CA GLY A 288 -17.99 19.91 15.92
C GLY A 288 -16.64 19.41 16.45
N GLN A 289 -16.53 18.13 16.81
CA GLN A 289 -15.29 17.52 17.30
C GLN A 289 -14.75 16.50 16.31
N PRO A 290 -13.46 16.57 15.93
CA PRO A 290 -12.88 15.56 15.08
C PRO A 290 -12.57 14.29 15.88
N TYR A 291 -12.83 13.11 15.32
CA TYR A 291 -12.73 11.85 16.07
C TYR A 291 -12.02 10.71 15.32
N SER A 292 -11.78 10.86 14.03
CA SER A 292 -10.98 9.91 13.25
C SER A 292 -10.41 10.57 12.01
N PHE A 293 -9.37 9.98 11.44
CA PHE A 293 -8.88 10.39 10.14
C PHE A 293 -8.41 9.21 9.30
N GLU A 294 -8.36 9.44 8.00
CA GLU A 294 -7.63 8.61 7.07
C GLU A 294 -6.60 9.43 6.32
N THR A 295 -5.50 8.79 5.93
CA THR A 295 -4.44 9.39 5.13
C THR A 295 -4.18 8.52 3.91
N PHE A 296 -4.23 9.14 2.73
CA PHE A 296 -3.96 8.51 1.45
C PHE A 296 -2.62 9.03 0.94
N TYR A 297 -1.62 8.17 0.94
CA TYR A 297 -0.24 8.49 0.55
C TYR A 297 -0.03 8.21 -0.93
N PHE A 298 0.68 9.11 -1.60
CA PHE A 298 0.92 9.07 -3.03
C PHE A 298 2.38 8.89 -3.38
N ASN A 299 2.62 8.17 -4.48
CA ASN A 299 3.92 8.20 -5.15
C ASN A 299 4.04 9.43 -6.07
N ASP A 300 5.17 9.55 -6.77
CA ASP A 300 5.45 10.65 -7.71
C ASP A 300 4.45 10.75 -8.88
N GLN A 301 3.74 9.65 -9.19
CA GLN A 301 2.71 9.59 -10.22
C GLN A 301 1.31 9.92 -9.67
N LYS A 302 1.17 10.29 -8.39
CA LYS A 302 -0.12 10.51 -7.72
C LYS A 302 -1.00 9.28 -7.59
N GLN A 303 -0.42 8.08 -7.62
CA GLN A 303 -1.14 6.85 -7.31
C GLN A 303 -1.21 6.65 -5.81
N CYS A 304 -2.40 6.33 -5.27
CA CYS A 304 -2.55 6.02 -3.85
C CYS A 304 -1.87 4.69 -3.58
N VAL A 305 -0.75 4.74 -2.89
CA VAL A 305 0.07 3.58 -2.60
C VAL A 305 -0.21 3.06 -1.18
N ARG A 306 -0.75 3.89 -0.26
CA ARG A 306 -1.27 3.46 1.07
C ARG A 306 -2.46 4.27 1.51
N ARG A 307 -3.37 3.60 2.18
CA ARG A 307 -4.39 4.17 3.04
C ARG A 307 -4.10 3.78 4.48
N PHE A 308 -3.93 4.77 5.33
CA PHE A 308 -3.89 4.60 6.77
C PHE A 308 -5.17 5.16 7.38
N SER A 309 -5.80 4.42 8.28
CA SER A 309 -6.98 4.89 9.00
C SER A 309 -6.72 4.78 10.49
N ARG A 310 -7.14 5.80 11.25
CA ARG A 310 -7.05 5.83 12.72
C ARG A 310 -8.34 6.38 13.31
N GLY A 311 -9.02 5.54 14.09
CA GLY A 311 -10.20 5.91 14.85
C GLY A 311 -9.89 6.42 16.26
N ALA A 312 -10.95 6.68 17.01
CA ALA A 312 -10.90 7.11 18.42
C ALA A 312 -10.18 6.09 19.33
N ASP A 313 -10.34 4.80 19.04
CA ASP A 313 -9.66 3.73 19.76
C ASP A 313 -8.21 3.59 19.24
N PRO A 314 -7.17 3.67 20.10
CA PRO A 314 -5.77 3.49 19.71
C PRO A 314 -5.46 2.15 19.02
N THR A 315 -6.32 1.14 19.19
CA THR A 315 -6.19 -0.17 18.53
C THR A 315 -6.87 -0.23 17.16
N SER A 316 -7.71 0.75 16.82
CA SER A 316 -8.47 0.83 15.56
C SER A 316 -7.66 1.33 14.35
N SER A 317 -6.33 1.35 14.46
CA SER A 317 -5.47 1.74 13.36
C SER A 317 -5.38 0.63 12.31
N SER A 318 -5.56 0.97 11.04
CA SER A 318 -5.41 0.01 9.94
C SER A 318 -4.61 0.59 8.78
N ASN A 319 -3.91 -0.29 8.08
CA ASN A 319 -3.17 0.04 6.87
C ASN A 319 -3.63 -0.87 5.74
N THR A 320 -3.83 -0.27 4.57
CA THR A 320 -3.97 -0.98 3.31
C THR A 320 -2.98 -0.38 2.33
N ASP A 321 -2.21 -1.24 1.67
CA ASP A 321 -1.20 -0.85 0.72
C ASP A 321 -1.57 -1.35 -0.68
N TYR A 322 -1.23 -0.54 -1.67
CA TYR A 322 -1.64 -0.66 -3.06
C TYR A 322 -0.40 -0.69 -3.93
N ILE A 323 -0.37 -1.65 -4.84
CA ILE A 323 0.77 -1.87 -5.74
C ILE A 323 0.28 -1.75 -7.16
N PHE A 324 1.03 -1.00 -7.96
CA PHE A 324 0.74 -0.74 -9.35
C PHE A 324 1.81 -1.32 -10.25
N ASP A 325 1.42 -1.77 -11.43
CA ASP A 325 2.37 -2.18 -12.45
C ASP A 325 3.01 -0.98 -13.20
N LYS A 326 3.87 -1.29 -14.17
CA LYS A 326 4.55 -0.28 -15.02
C LYS A 326 3.59 0.62 -15.82
N HIS A 327 2.33 0.22 -15.97
CA HIS A 327 1.28 0.98 -16.67
C HIS A 327 0.39 1.77 -15.72
N GLY A 328 0.66 1.71 -14.41
CA GLY A 328 -0.12 2.39 -13.40
C GLY A 328 -1.43 1.70 -13.05
N ARG A 329 -1.55 0.40 -13.33
CA ARG A 329 -2.74 -0.41 -13.03
C ARG A 329 -2.57 -1.09 -11.69
N LEU A 330 -3.61 -1.07 -10.85
CA LEU A 330 -3.58 -1.72 -9.55
C LEU A 330 -3.49 -3.24 -9.73
N ILE A 331 -2.44 -3.86 -9.21
CA ILE A 331 -2.21 -5.31 -9.30
C ILE A 331 -2.35 -6.01 -7.95
N ARG A 332 -2.29 -5.26 -6.84
CA ARG A 332 -2.42 -5.83 -5.50
C ARG A 332 -2.86 -4.81 -4.46
N GLU A 333 -3.74 -5.25 -3.58
CA GLU A 333 -4.14 -4.58 -2.35
C GLU A 333 -3.81 -5.49 -1.17
N SER A 334 -3.22 -4.97 -0.09
CA SER A 334 -2.86 -5.80 1.07
C SER A 334 -2.97 -5.04 2.38
N SER A 335 -3.62 -5.67 3.35
CA SER A 335 -3.67 -5.26 4.75
C SER A 335 -2.89 -6.26 5.62
N THR A 336 -2.98 -6.14 6.95
CA THR A 336 -2.37 -7.10 7.88
C THR A 336 -3.05 -8.48 7.88
N SER A 337 -4.32 -8.55 7.48
CA SER A 337 -5.14 -9.77 7.56
C SER A 337 -5.64 -10.26 6.21
N SER A 338 -5.53 -9.46 5.15
CA SER A 338 -6.07 -9.80 3.83
C SER A 338 -5.23 -9.27 2.68
N GLU A 339 -5.41 -9.88 1.51
CA GLU A 339 -4.80 -9.45 0.26
C GLU A 339 -5.74 -9.72 -0.92
N THR A 340 -5.80 -8.79 -1.86
CA THR A 340 -6.44 -9.00 -3.17
C THR A 340 -5.37 -8.86 -4.25
N ILE A 341 -5.32 -9.81 -5.19
CA ILE A 341 -4.44 -9.76 -6.37
C ILE A 341 -5.29 -9.58 -7.61
N TYR A 342 -4.96 -8.60 -8.45
CA TYR A 342 -5.68 -8.30 -9.68
C TYR A 342 -4.90 -8.77 -10.91
N GLN A 343 -5.60 -9.36 -11.86
CA GLN A 343 -5.05 -9.91 -13.09
C GLN A 343 -5.71 -9.25 -14.29
N TYR A 344 -4.90 -8.94 -15.30
CA TYR A 344 -5.32 -8.28 -16.52
C TYR A 344 -5.10 -9.24 -17.69
N LYS A 345 -6.06 -9.31 -18.60
CA LYS A 345 -5.99 -10.20 -19.76
C LYS A 345 -4.90 -9.77 -20.75
N ASN A 346 -4.76 -8.46 -20.99
CA ASN A 346 -3.75 -7.89 -21.89
C ASN A 346 -2.99 -6.72 -21.24
N GLU A 347 -1.81 -6.38 -21.78
CA GLU A 347 -1.02 -5.21 -21.32
C GLU A 347 -1.74 -3.87 -21.58
N THR A 348 -2.64 -3.81 -22.56
CA THR A 348 -3.38 -2.58 -22.93
C THR A 348 -4.68 -2.39 -22.16
N ASP A 349 -5.14 -3.40 -21.42
CA ASP A 349 -6.37 -3.31 -20.64
C ASP A 349 -6.16 -2.41 -19.42
N ASP A 350 -7.09 -1.49 -19.18
CA ASP A 350 -7.09 -0.57 -18.03
C ASP A 350 -7.93 -1.06 -16.84
N LEU A 351 -8.62 -2.20 -17.00
CA LEU A 351 -9.45 -2.84 -16.00
C LEU A 351 -9.08 -4.32 -15.88
N TYR A 352 -9.04 -4.81 -14.64
CA TYR A 352 -8.75 -6.21 -14.36
C TYR A 352 -9.85 -7.12 -14.91
N SER A 353 -9.46 -8.31 -15.36
CA SER A 353 -10.38 -9.37 -15.76
C SER A 353 -10.63 -10.37 -14.63
N ARG A 354 -9.75 -10.39 -13.62
CA ARG A 354 -9.88 -11.29 -12.47
C ARG A 354 -9.26 -10.70 -11.22
N SER A 355 -9.83 -11.04 -10.07
CA SER A 355 -9.29 -10.72 -8.74
C SER A 355 -9.33 -11.94 -7.83
N ASP A 356 -8.22 -12.26 -7.17
CA ASP A 356 -8.13 -13.34 -6.19
C ASP A 356 -8.02 -12.73 -4.78
N PHE A 357 -8.92 -13.11 -3.86
CA PHE A 357 -8.96 -12.60 -2.49
C PHE A 357 -8.45 -13.66 -1.49
N TYR A 358 -7.52 -13.25 -0.63
CA TYR A 358 -6.84 -14.09 0.35
C TYR A 358 -7.02 -13.55 1.77
N SER A 359 -7.19 -14.46 2.73
CA SER A 359 -6.86 -14.21 4.14
C SER A 359 -5.37 -14.44 4.35
N LEU A 360 -4.77 -13.74 5.30
CA LEU A 360 -3.36 -13.89 5.70
C LEU A 360 -3.24 -14.53 7.09
N ASN A 361 -2.13 -15.22 7.34
CA ASN A 361 -1.81 -15.91 8.60
C ASN A 361 -2.79 -17.03 9.02
N PRO A 362 -2.87 -18.13 8.26
CA PRO A 362 -2.07 -18.45 7.07
C PRO A 362 -2.68 -17.89 5.78
N LYS A 363 -1.83 -17.74 4.75
CA LYS A 363 -2.30 -17.29 3.43
C LYS A 363 -3.26 -18.34 2.84
N THR A 364 -4.54 -17.98 2.71
CA THR A 364 -5.61 -18.87 2.26
C THR A 364 -6.46 -18.16 1.22
N LEU A 365 -6.66 -18.78 0.05
CA LEU A 365 -7.59 -18.27 -0.96
C LEU A 365 -9.03 -18.41 -0.45
N ASN A 366 -9.77 -17.32 -0.46
CA ASN A 366 -11.17 -17.29 -0.04
C ASN A 366 -12.11 -17.28 -1.25
N SER A 367 -11.83 -16.40 -2.22
CA SER A 367 -12.66 -16.24 -3.40
C SER A 367 -11.88 -15.75 -4.60
N GLN A 368 -12.44 -15.99 -5.78
CA GLN A 368 -11.94 -15.55 -7.07
C GLN A 368 -13.09 -14.91 -7.83
N ASN A 369 -12.91 -13.70 -8.30
CA ASN A 369 -13.92 -13.00 -9.06
C ASN A 369 -13.43 -12.74 -10.47
N GLU A 370 -14.28 -12.95 -11.46
CA GLU A 370 -13.98 -12.77 -12.87
C GLU A 370 -14.92 -11.75 -13.49
N LEU A 371 -14.36 -10.86 -14.30
CA LEU A 371 -15.09 -9.87 -15.08
C LEU A 371 -15.01 -10.25 -16.56
N ILE A 372 -16.14 -10.71 -17.09
CA ILE A 372 -16.28 -11.21 -18.44
C ILE A 372 -17.05 -10.18 -19.26
N TRP A 373 -16.45 -9.74 -20.36
CA TRP A 373 -17.07 -8.85 -21.33
C TRP A 373 -17.46 -9.67 -22.55
N GLU A 374 -18.75 -9.91 -22.74
CA GLU A 374 -19.24 -10.60 -23.93
C GLU A 374 -19.46 -9.64 -25.10
N SER A 375 -19.80 -8.40 -24.79
CA SER A 375 -19.89 -7.27 -25.72
C SER A 375 -19.65 -5.96 -24.95
N PRO A 376 -19.42 -4.82 -25.61
CA PRO A 376 -19.34 -3.53 -24.93
C PRO A 376 -20.55 -3.21 -24.04
N GLU A 377 -21.73 -3.70 -24.42
CA GLU A 377 -22.99 -3.46 -23.73
C GLU A 377 -23.35 -4.55 -22.70
N ARG A 378 -22.64 -5.70 -22.67
CA ARG A 378 -22.95 -6.82 -21.76
C ARG A 378 -21.71 -7.29 -21.01
N GLN A 379 -21.79 -7.17 -19.69
CA GLN A 379 -20.78 -7.57 -18.73
C GLN A 379 -21.33 -8.62 -17.77
N ILE A 380 -20.50 -9.59 -17.40
CA ILE A 380 -20.79 -10.59 -16.36
C ILE A 380 -19.70 -10.49 -15.29
N TYR A 381 -20.12 -10.37 -14.04
CA TYR A 381 -19.23 -10.44 -12.88
C TYR A 381 -19.57 -11.70 -12.08
N LEU A 382 -18.60 -12.61 -11.98
CA LEU A 382 -18.80 -13.94 -11.43
C LEU A 382 -17.86 -14.16 -10.25
N GLY A 383 -18.41 -14.44 -9.07
CA GLY A 383 -17.64 -14.81 -7.88
C GLY A 383 -17.65 -16.31 -7.67
N ARG A 384 -16.48 -16.87 -7.37
CA ARG A 384 -16.30 -18.28 -7.01
C ARG A 384 -15.55 -18.41 -5.69
N ASP A 385 -15.81 -19.49 -4.96
CA ASP A 385 -15.01 -19.85 -3.80
C ASP A 385 -13.69 -20.54 -4.19
N LYS A 386 -12.91 -20.95 -3.19
CA LYS A 386 -11.66 -21.69 -3.37
C LYS A 386 -11.82 -23.02 -4.13
N ASP A 387 -13.02 -23.61 -4.09
CA ASP A 387 -13.37 -24.91 -4.70
C ASP A 387 -14.06 -24.72 -6.06
N GLN A 388 -14.00 -23.50 -6.62
CA GLN A 388 -14.59 -23.08 -7.90
C GLN A 388 -16.13 -23.06 -7.94
N GLN A 389 -16.80 -23.22 -6.79
CA GLN A 389 -18.26 -23.12 -6.70
C GLN A 389 -18.71 -21.68 -6.83
N GLN A 390 -19.80 -21.43 -7.56
CA GLN A 390 -20.36 -20.09 -7.71
C GLN A 390 -20.81 -19.57 -6.34
N LEU A 391 -20.38 -18.36 -5.99
CA LEU A 391 -20.85 -17.61 -4.83
C LEU A 391 -21.97 -16.65 -5.24
N PHE A 392 -21.77 -15.95 -6.36
CA PHE A 392 -22.72 -15.03 -6.94
C PHE A 392 -22.44 -14.84 -8.43
N LYS A 393 -23.44 -14.36 -9.17
CA LYS A 393 -23.30 -13.90 -10.54
C LYS A 393 -24.07 -12.60 -10.72
N GLN A 394 -23.45 -11.62 -11.37
CA GLN A 394 -24.11 -10.39 -11.79
C GLN A 394 -24.00 -10.28 -13.30
N VAL A 395 -25.12 -9.99 -13.96
CA VAL A 395 -25.15 -9.70 -15.40
C VAL A 395 -25.60 -8.26 -15.58
N THR A 396 -24.75 -7.40 -16.13
CA THR A 396 -25.05 -6.00 -16.40
C THR A 396 -25.19 -5.76 -17.90
N ILE A 397 -26.29 -5.13 -18.27
CA ILE A 397 -26.62 -4.71 -19.63
C ILE A 397 -26.69 -3.19 -19.66
N THR A 398 -26.01 -2.58 -20.62
CA THR A 398 -26.04 -1.12 -20.83
C THR A 398 -26.94 -0.79 -22.00
N GLY A 399 -27.93 0.06 -21.75
CA GLY A 399 -28.82 0.62 -22.76
C GLY A 399 -28.12 1.69 -23.61
N LYS A 400 -28.64 1.94 -24.81
CA LYS A 400 -28.13 3.00 -25.71
C LYS A 400 -28.28 4.41 -25.12
N ASP A 401 -29.24 4.59 -24.21
CA ASP A 401 -29.49 5.81 -23.44
C ASP A 401 -28.55 5.97 -22.24
N GLY A 402 -27.58 5.06 -22.06
CA GLY A 402 -26.68 5.04 -20.92
C GLY A 402 -27.29 4.48 -19.64
N SER A 403 -28.54 4.01 -19.67
CA SER A 403 -29.14 3.30 -18.54
C SER A 403 -28.43 1.96 -18.29
N LEU A 404 -28.33 1.54 -17.04
CA LEU A 404 -27.73 0.26 -16.66
C LEU A 404 -28.80 -0.63 -16.06
N LYS A 405 -28.83 -1.89 -16.49
CA LYS A 405 -29.68 -2.93 -15.89
C LYS A 405 -28.82 -4.08 -15.43
N SER A 406 -28.85 -4.38 -14.13
CA SER A 406 -28.05 -5.43 -13.51
C SER A 406 -28.95 -6.49 -12.90
N TYR A 407 -28.71 -7.75 -13.24
CA TYR A 407 -29.38 -8.92 -12.68
C TYR A 407 -28.44 -9.63 -11.71
N PHE A 408 -28.88 -9.88 -10.48
CA PHE A 408 -28.07 -10.49 -9.43
C PHE A 408 -28.59 -11.89 -9.10
N TYR A 409 -27.69 -12.86 -9.08
CA TYR A 409 -27.97 -14.26 -8.81
C TYR A 409 -27.11 -14.76 -7.64
N ASP A 410 -27.67 -15.62 -6.82
CA ASP A 410 -26.97 -16.25 -5.70
C ASP A 410 -26.13 -17.48 -6.13
N LYS A 411 -25.62 -18.22 -5.15
CA LYS A 411 -24.84 -19.46 -5.36
C LYS A 411 -25.63 -20.60 -6.02
N ASN A 412 -26.95 -20.56 -5.96
CA ASN A 412 -27.85 -21.57 -6.55
C ASN A 412 -28.41 -21.11 -7.91
N ASP A 413 -27.86 -20.02 -8.47
CA ASP A 413 -28.32 -19.35 -9.67
C ASP A 413 -29.76 -18.81 -9.59
N GLN A 414 -30.25 -18.56 -8.37
CA GLN A 414 -31.55 -17.94 -8.15
C GLN A 414 -31.42 -16.42 -8.24
N LEU A 415 -32.31 -15.79 -9.00
CA LEU A 415 -32.38 -14.32 -9.08
C LEU A 415 -32.75 -13.77 -7.70
N THR A 416 -31.90 -12.89 -7.17
CA THR A 416 -32.12 -12.23 -5.88
C THR A 416 -32.63 -10.80 -6.04
N SER A 417 -32.20 -10.11 -7.09
CA SER A 417 -32.67 -8.76 -7.42
C SER A 417 -32.32 -8.34 -8.84
N VAL A 418 -33.01 -7.31 -9.31
CA VAL A 418 -32.67 -6.54 -10.51
C VAL A 418 -32.52 -5.08 -10.12
N THR A 419 -31.40 -4.46 -10.50
CA THR A 419 -31.16 -3.04 -10.30
C THR A 419 -31.21 -2.31 -11.62
N ILE A 420 -31.93 -1.19 -11.68
CA ILE A 420 -31.96 -0.27 -12.82
C ILE A 420 -31.34 1.04 -12.38
N ILE A 421 -30.35 1.53 -13.13
CA ILE A 421 -29.84 2.89 -13.02
C ILE A 421 -30.33 3.63 -14.26
N SER A 422 -31.32 4.50 -14.05
CA SER A 422 -31.87 5.35 -15.09
C SER A 422 -31.11 6.67 -15.16
N CYS A 423 -30.99 7.20 -16.38
CA CYS A 423 -30.35 8.47 -16.68
C CYS A 423 -31.44 9.51 -16.97
N LYS A 424 -31.54 10.55 -16.15
CA LYS A 424 -32.48 11.65 -16.37
C LYS A 424 -31.75 12.83 -17.01
N PRO A 425 -32.22 13.33 -18.16
CA PRO A 425 -31.62 14.48 -18.83
C PRO A 425 -31.78 15.78 -18.05
#